data_AF-A0A524ET71-F1
#
_entry.id   AF-A0A524ET71-F1
#
_cell.length_a   1.000
_cell.length_b   1.000
_cell.length_c   1.000
_cell.angle_alpha   90.00
_cell.angle_beta   90.00
_cell.angle_gamma   90.00
#
_symmetry.space_group_name_H-M   'P 1'
#
loop_
_entity.id
_entity.type
_entity.pdbx_description
1 polymer ?
#
loop_
_entity_poly.entity_id
_entity_poly.type
_entity_poly.pdbx_seq_one_letter_code
_entity_poly.pdbx_strand_id
1 'polypeptide(L)'
;MKVIYDLDVLKPHEPGNDLIARSLKSIEGVKYVAIKIDEIDNVTTSVFITVQGTGDLELDDIKEKLEELNCALHSVDKVYIYDDDWLTDNGP
;
A
#
# COMPACT_ATOMS: atom_id res chain seq x y z
N MET A 1 7.56 -16.70 1.39
CA MET A 1 6.51 -16.03 2.19
C MET A 1 6.03 -14.81 1.42
N LYS A 2 4.72 -14.55 1.42
CA LYS A 2 4.10 -13.37 0.81
C LYS A 2 3.33 -12.59 1.87
N VAL A 3 3.35 -11.28 1.72
CA VAL A 3 2.62 -10.36 2.60
C VAL A 3 1.73 -9.44 1.77
N ILE A 4 0.57 -9.10 2.32
CA ILE A 4 -0.37 -8.12 1.77
C ILE A 4 -0.81 -7.19 2.89
N TYR A 5 -0.74 -5.88 2.65
CA TYR A 5 -1.25 -4.84 3.52
C TYR A 5 -2.36 -4.08 2.82
N ASP A 6 -3.52 -3.95 3.47
CA ASP A 6 -4.53 -2.96 3.10
C ASP A 6 -4.43 -1.79 4.08
N LEU A 7 -4.22 -0.60 3.54
CA LEU A 7 -3.83 0.60 4.28
C LEU A 7 -4.84 1.73 4.02
N ASP A 8 -5.30 2.38 5.09
CA ASP A 8 -6.00 3.66 5.00
C ASP A 8 -4.99 4.80 5.07
N VAL A 9 -4.97 5.63 4.04
CA VAL A 9 -3.98 6.70 3.86
C VAL A 9 -4.67 8.00 3.51
N LEU A 10 -4.34 9.05 4.27
CA LEU A 10 -4.74 10.42 3.96
C LEU A 10 -3.63 11.10 3.17
N LYS A 11 -3.97 11.71 2.04
CA LYS A 11 -3.03 12.46 1.22
C LYS A 11 -3.54 13.86 0.87
N PRO A 12 -2.65 14.82 0.57
CA PRO A 12 -3.01 16.01 -0.20
C PRO A 12 -3.52 15.63 -1.60
N HIS A 13 -4.08 16.61 -2.33
CA HIS A 13 -4.47 16.38 -3.74
C HIS A 13 -3.28 15.98 -4.62
N GLU A 14 -2.11 16.56 -4.36
CA GLU A 14 -0.83 16.25 -5.02
C GLU A 14 0.19 15.74 -3.99
N PRO A 15 0.93 14.66 -4.28
CA PRO A 15 1.03 14.00 -5.59
C PRO A 15 -0.15 13.07 -5.93
N GLY A 16 -0.44 12.95 -7.23
CA GLY A 16 -1.47 12.04 -7.74
C GLY A 16 -1.17 10.55 -7.49
N ASN A 17 -2.22 9.72 -7.53
CA ASN A 17 -2.16 8.28 -7.22
C ASN A 17 -1.16 7.51 -8.10
N ASP A 18 -0.97 7.87 -9.37
CA ASP A 18 0.00 7.19 -10.25
C ASP A 18 1.44 7.34 -9.73
N LEU A 19 1.82 8.53 -9.25
CA LEU A 19 3.16 8.74 -8.68
C LEU A 19 3.33 7.97 -7.38
N ILE A 20 2.33 8.01 -6.49
CA ILE A 20 2.36 7.25 -5.22
C ILE A 20 2.51 5.76 -5.52
N ALA A 21 1.71 5.22 -6.43
CA ALA A 21 1.77 3.80 -6.80
C ALA A 21 3.14 3.41 -7.38
N ARG A 22 3.73 4.23 -8.26
CA ARG A 22 5.07 3.99 -8.81
C ARG A 22 6.17 4.06 -7.75
N SER A 23 6.09 5.02 -6.84
CA SER A 23 7.04 5.19 -5.74
C SER A 23 6.99 3.99 -4.79
N LEU A 24 5.80 3.55 -4.39
CA LEU A 24 5.64 2.34 -3.57
C LEU A 24 6.13 1.08 -4.31
N LYS A 25 5.86 0.98 -5.62
CA LYS A 25 6.29 -0.16 -6.44
C LYS A 25 7.82 -0.27 -6.57
N SER A 26 8.56 0.80 -6.27
CA SER A 26 10.03 0.85 -6.31
C SER A 26 10.70 0.34 -5.04
N ILE A 27 9.95 0.18 -3.94
CA ILE A 27 10.44 -0.43 -2.70
C ILE A 27 10.81 -1.89 -2.98
N GLU A 28 11.91 -2.35 -2.38
CA GLU A 28 12.34 -3.74 -2.47
C GLU A 28 11.26 -4.69 -1.93
N GLY A 29 11.14 -5.88 -2.51
CA GLY A 29 10.10 -6.84 -2.11
C GLY A 29 8.68 -6.54 -2.61
N VAL A 30 8.31 -5.29 -2.93
CA VAL A 30 6.96 -4.96 -3.45
C VAL A 30 6.75 -5.56 -4.84
N LYS A 31 5.64 -6.30 -5.02
CA LYS A 31 5.26 -6.95 -6.29
C LYS A 31 4.01 -6.34 -6.91
N TYR A 32 3.10 -5.82 -6.10
CA TYR A 32 1.84 -5.25 -6.56
C TYR A 32 1.42 -4.08 -5.66
N VAL A 33 0.86 -3.05 -6.29
CA VAL A 33 0.29 -1.88 -5.62
C VAL A 33 -1.02 -1.53 -6.30
N ALA A 34 -2.07 -1.36 -5.52
CA ALA A 34 -3.33 -0.79 -5.96
C ALA A 34 -3.72 0.38 -5.07
N ILE A 35 -4.29 1.42 -5.67
CA ILE A 35 -4.79 2.60 -4.96
C ILE A 35 -6.21 2.85 -5.42
N LYS A 36 -7.13 2.94 -4.46
CA LYS A 36 -8.53 3.30 -4.67
C LYS A 36 -8.83 4.55 -3.86
N ILE A 37 -9.51 5.51 -4.47
CA ILE A 37 -10.06 6.66 -3.74
C ILE A 37 -11.26 6.21 -2.94
N ASP A 38 -11.30 6.58 -1.66
CA ASP A 38 -12.48 6.39 -0.81
C ASP A 38 -13.31 7.68 -0.76
N GLU A 39 -12.67 8.77 -0.33
CA GLU A 39 -13.31 10.08 -0.16
C GLU A 39 -12.40 11.21 -0.64
N ILE A 40 -13.00 12.27 -1.18
CA ILE A 40 -12.31 13.50 -1.60
C ILE A 40 -12.90 14.65 -0.81
N ASP A 41 -12.06 15.32 -0.03
CA ASP A 41 -12.38 16.52 0.73
C ASP A 41 -11.85 17.79 0.04
N ASN A 42 -12.10 18.95 0.65
CA ASN A 42 -11.65 20.25 0.15
C ASN A 42 -10.14 20.31 -0.09
N VAL A 43 -9.33 19.74 0.81
CA VAL A 43 -7.85 19.84 0.75
C VAL A 43 -7.13 18.50 0.83
N THR A 44 -7.85 17.43 1.16
CA THR A 44 -7.32 16.08 1.36
C THR A 44 -8.10 15.06 0.55
N THR A 45 -7.50 13.89 0.37
CA THR A 45 -8.14 12.70 -0.20
C THR A 45 -7.81 11.52 0.69
N SER A 46 -8.82 10.77 1.10
CA SER A 46 -8.65 9.46 1.74
C SER A 46 -8.57 8.39 0.66
N VAL A 47 -7.53 7.56 0.72
CA VAL A 47 -7.30 6.49 -0.25
C VAL A 47 -7.00 5.17 0.46
N PHE A 48 -7.54 4.09 -0.10
CA PHE A 48 -7.15 2.74 0.26
C PHE A 48 -6.00 2.28 -0.63
N ILE A 49 -4.90 1.87 -0.01
CA ILE A 49 -3.73 1.33 -0.70
C ILE A 49 -3.56 -0.14 -0.32
N THR A 50 -3.57 -1.01 -1.34
CA THR A 50 -3.18 -2.41 -1.17
C THR A 50 -1.75 -2.57 -1.67
N VAL A 51 -0.84 -3.04 -0.81
CA VAL A 51 0.54 -3.38 -1.17
C VAL A 51 0.76 -4.86 -0.93
N GLN A 52 1.24 -5.57 -1.96
CA GLN A 52 1.59 -6.98 -1.86
C GLN A 52 3.05 -7.18 -2.25
N GLY A 53 3.77 -7.97 -1.45
CA GLY A 53 5.20 -8.20 -1.61
C GLY A 53 5.67 -9.57 -1.13
N THR A 54 6.99 -9.75 -1.16
CA THR A 54 7.67 -10.92 -0.59
C THR A 54 7.80 -10.78 0.92
N GLY A 55 8.32 -11.81 1.59
CA GLY A 55 8.59 -11.79 3.02
C GLY A 55 9.62 -10.75 3.47
N ASP A 56 10.32 -10.11 2.53
CA ASP A 56 11.29 -9.04 2.80
C ASP A 56 10.65 -7.65 2.81
N LEU A 57 9.36 -7.55 2.47
CA LEU A 57 8.64 -6.28 2.50
C LEU A 57 8.25 -5.93 3.95
N GLU A 58 8.85 -4.88 4.47
CA GLU A 58 8.52 -4.34 5.79
C GLU A 58 7.49 -3.21 5.69
N LEU A 59 6.60 -3.13 6.68
CA LEU A 59 5.60 -2.06 6.76
C LEU A 59 6.24 -0.68 6.94
N ASP A 60 7.35 -0.62 7.66
CA ASP A 60 8.06 0.64 7.94
C ASP A 60 8.59 1.26 6.64
N ASP A 61 9.10 0.47 5.68
CA ASP A 61 9.54 0.97 4.37
C ASP A 61 8.38 1.61 3.58
N ILE A 62 7.19 1.00 3.66
CA ILE A 62 5.97 1.54 3.03
C ILE A 62 5.60 2.88 3.68
N LYS A 63 5.62 2.92 5.01
CA LYS A 63 5.27 4.12 5.79
C LYS A 63 6.23 5.26 5.50
N GLU A 64 7.54 5.01 5.53
CA GLU A 64 8.57 6.02 5.20
C GLU A 64 8.37 6.57 3.79
N LYS A 65 8.10 5.70 2.80
CA LYS A 65 7.84 6.12 1.42
C LYS A 65 6.58 6.98 1.28
N LEU A 66 5.53 6.68 2.04
CA LEU A 66 4.31 7.49 2.07
C LEU A 66 4.57 8.86 2.69
N GLU A 67 5.31 8.92 3.80
CA GLU A 67 5.66 10.17 4.49
C GLU A 67 6.53 11.09 3.61
N GLU A 68 7.47 10.55 2.84
CA GLU A 68 8.25 11.29 1.82
C GLU A 68 7.36 11.98 0.77
N LEU A 69 6.18 11.41 0.50
CA LEU A 69 5.19 11.93 -0.44
C LEU A 69 4.12 12.80 0.23
N ASN A 70 4.35 13.21 1.48
CA ASN A 70 3.40 13.93 2.34
C ASN A 70 2.06 13.19 2.53
N CYS A 71 2.07 11.87 2.44
CA CYS A 71 0.92 11.02 2.75
C CYS A 71 1.03 10.54 4.21
N ALA A 72 -0.09 10.47 4.91
CA ALA A 72 -0.17 9.99 6.28
C ALA A 72 -0.88 8.64 6.32
N LEU A 73 -0.20 7.61 6.83
CA LEU A 73 -0.82 6.32 7.12
C LEU A 73 -1.71 6.48 8.37
N HIS A 74 -3.03 6.34 8.21
CA HIS A 74 -3.99 6.43 9.30
C HIS A 74 -4.13 5.11 10.05
N SER A 75 -4.30 4.02 9.32
CA SER A 75 -4.42 2.68 9.90
C SER A 75 -3.96 1.60 8.92
N VAL A 76 -3.53 0.49 9.51
CA VAL A 76 -3.37 -0.78 8.80
C VAL A 76 -4.66 -1.55 9.02
N ASP A 77 -5.49 -1.60 7.98
CA ASP A 77 -6.84 -2.14 8.10
C ASP A 77 -6.85 -3.65 8.02
N LYS A 78 -6.02 -4.24 7.16
CA LYS A 78 -5.86 -5.69 7.03
C LYS A 78 -4.41 -6.06 6.73
N VAL A 79 -4.03 -7.22 7.25
CA VAL A 79 -2.74 -7.85 6.98
C VAL A 79 -2.98 -9.30 6.63
N TYR A 80 -2.36 -9.76 5.55
CA TYR A 80 -2.35 -11.16 5.18
C TYR A 80 -0.92 -11.65 5.05
N ILE A 81 -0.65 -12.82 5.63
CA ILE A 81 0.65 -13.48 5.55
C ILE A 81 0.41 -14.90 5.08
N TYR A 82 1.11 -15.30 4.03
CA TYR A 82 0.99 -16.62 3.44
C TYR A 82 2.35 -17.23 3.17
N ASP A 83 2.45 -18.55 3.31
CA ASP A 83 3.55 -19.30 2.72
C ASP A 83 3.40 -19.32 1.19
N ASP A 84 4.52 -19.39 0.47
CA ASP A 84 4.51 -19.34 -1.01
C ASP A 84 3.67 -20.47 -1.64
N ASP A 85 3.55 -21.59 -0.92
CA ASP A 85 2.90 -22.82 -1.36
C ASP A 85 1.37 -22.82 -1.20
N TRP A 86 0.78 -21.80 -0.56
CA TRP A 86 -0.66 -21.80 -0.23
C TRP A 86 -1.57 -21.19 -1.32
N LEU A 87 -1.00 -20.54 -2.34
CA LEU A 87 -1.78 -19.81 -3.37
C LEU A 87 -1.94 -20.55 -4.70
N THR A 88 -1.52 -21.82 -4.81
CA THR A 88 -1.62 -22.56 -6.07
C THR A 88 -2.99 -23.18 -6.33
N ASP A 89 -3.83 -23.37 -5.31
CA ASP A 89 -5.12 -24.08 -5.50
C ASP A 89 -6.37 -23.36 -4.96
N ASN A 90 -6.27 -22.27 -4.20
CA ASN A 90 -7.46 -21.60 -3.62
C ASN A 90 -7.27 -20.08 -3.38
N GLY A 91 -6.80 -19.32 -4.37
CA GLY A 91 -6.89 -17.85 -4.31
C GLY A 91 -8.34 -17.37 -4.52
N PRO A 92 -8.77 -16.25 -3.89
CA PRO A 92 -10.17 -15.80 -3.88
C PRO A 92 -10.77 -15.54 -5.26
#